data_AF-A0A6H1ZG63-F1
#
_entry.id   AF-A0A6H1ZG63-F1
#
_cell.length_a   1.000
_cell.length_b   1.000
_cell.length_c   1.000
_cell.angle_alpha   90.00
_cell.angle_beta   90.00
_cell.angle_gamma   90.00
#
_symmetry.space_group_name_H-M   'P 1'
#
loop_
_entity.id
_entity.type
_entity.pdbx_description
1 polymer ?
#
loop_
_entity_poly.entity_id
_entity_poly.type
_entity_poly.pdbx_seq_one_letter_code
_entity_poly.pdbx_strand_id
1 'polypeptide(L)'
;MTAFASTDVTVTIASGNGDIGHGAIGKNLTIATVTFGDAALTYATGGVPMPAIGSFGFQKDITLFLIQQPNANNYHYRYDDTNNKIKIYADTGTLAELANDTAPAAISLQCLIGGE
;
A
#
# COMPACT_ATOMS: atom_id res chain seq x y z
N MET A 1 -23.01 -3.43 3.44
CA MET A 1 -21.92 -2.80 2.69
C MET A 1 -20.97 -3.90 2.27
N THR A 2 -20.43 -3.82 1.05
CA THR A 2 -19.47 -4.81 0.56
C THR A 2 -18.10 -4.48 1.15
N ALA A 3 -17.43 -5.49 1.69
CA ALA A 3 -16.10 -5.33 2.25
C ALA A 3 -15.07 -5.10 1.13
N PHE A 4 -14.20 -4.12 1.32
CA PHE A 4 -13.07 -3.83 0.46
C PHE A 4 -12.09 -5.02 0.48
N ALA A 5 -11.76 -5.54 -0.70
CA ALA A 5 -10.89 -6.69 -0.89
C ALA A 5 -9.58 -6.30 -1.59
N SER A 6 -8.60 -7.21 -1.61
CA SER A 6 -7.33 -6.97 -2.30
C SER A 6 -7.49 -6.83 -3.83
N THR A 7 -8.59 -7.35 -4.38
CA THR A 7 -8.97 -7.18 -5.80
C THR A 7 -9.39 -5.75 -6.13
N ASP A 8 -9.76 -4.95 -5.13
CA ASP A 8 -10.13 -3.54 -5.29
C ASP A 8 -8.90 -2.61 -5.19
N VAL A 9 -7.70 -3.19 -4.99
CA VAL A 9 -6.43 -2.47 -5.01
C VAL A 9 -5.75 -2.67 -6.35
N THR A 10 -5.44 -1.56 -7.01
CA THR A 10 -4.67 -1.57 -8.25
C THR A 10 -3.21 -1.26 -7.95
N VAL A 11 -2.31 -2.11 -8.42
CA VAL A 11 -0.86 -1.88 -8.35
C VAL A 11 -0.32 -1.64 -9.75
N THR A 12 0.34 -0.51 -9.95
CA THR A 12 0.94 -0.13 -11.24
C THR A 12 2.45 0.04 -11.07
N ILE A 13 3.23 -0.58 -11.95
CA ILE A 13 4.68 -0.41 -12.02
C ILE A 13 5.00 0.17 -13.39
N ALA A 14 5.55 1.37 -13.44
CA ALA A 14 5.95 1.99 -14.70
C ALA A 14 7.17 1.25 -15.30
N SER A 15 7.32 1.29 -16.62
CA SER A 15 8.49 0.75 -17.29
C SER A 15 9.77 1.43 -16.77
N GLY A 16 10.74 0.64 -16.29
CA GLY A 16 11.97 1.14 -15.70
C GLY A 16 11.93 1.37 -14.18
N ASN A 17 10.76 1.21 -13.55
CA ASN A 17 10.61 1.28 -12.09
C ASN A 17 10.61 -0.11 -11.42
N GLY A 18 10.62 -1.18 -12.21
CA GLY A 18 10.81 -2.54 -11.71
C GLY A 18 12.29 -2.91 -11.68
N ASP A 19 12.68 -3.63 -10.65
CA ASP A 19 14.00 -4.23 -10.49
C ASP A 19 15.19 -3.24 -10.55
N ILE A 20 15.00 -2.03 -10.00
CA ILE A 20 15.98 -0.93 -10.06
C ILE A 20 17.24 -1.17 -9.21
N GLY A 21 17.21 -2.20 -8.35
CA GLY A 21 18.29 -2.55 -7.43
C GLY A 21 19.08 -3.81 -7.82
N HIS A 22 18.67 -4.52 -8.88
CA HIS A 22 19.27 -5.80 -9.24
C HIS A 22 20.77 -5.66 -9.48
N GLY A 23 21.56 -6.53 -8.88
CA GLY A 23 23.02 -6.57 -9.06
C GLY A 23 23.84 -5.61 -8.18
N ALA A 24 23.37 -4.40 -7.89
CA ALA A 24 24.12 -3.43 -7.06
C ALA A 24 24.01 -3.71 -5.55
N ILE A 25 22.83 -4.17 -5.10
CA ILE A 25 22.52 -4.42 -3.68
C ILE A 25 22.02 -5.85 -3.42
N GLY A 26 21.97 -6.69 -4.47
CA GLY A 26 21.49 -8.08 -4.37
C GLY A 26 20.01 -8.22 -4.00
N LYS A 27 19.22 -7.15 -4.13
CA LYS A 27 17.78 -7.10 -3.84
C LYS A 27 17.06 -6.44 -5.00
N ASN A 28 15.86 -6.91 -5.30
CA ASN A 28 15.00 -6.27 -6.27
C ASN A 28 14.34 -5.08 -5.56
N LEU A 29 14.42 -3.90 -6.18
CA LEU A 29 13.70 -2.72 -5.74
C LEU A 29 12.67 -2.36 -6.81
N THR A 30 11.45 -2.06 -6.39
CA THR A 30 10.36 -1.70 -7.27
C THR A 30 9.70 -0.44 -6.74
N ILE A 31 9.53 0.56 -7.61
CA ILE A 31 8.70 1.73 -7.33
C ILE A 31 7.31 1.46 -7.93
N ALA A 32 6.34 1.22 -7.05
CA ALA A 32 4.97 0.92 -7.42
C ALA A 32 4.02 2.05 -7.02
N THR A 33 2.99 2.28 -7.83
CA THR A 33 1.84 3.11 -7.46
C THR A 33 0.70 2.19 -7.04
N VAL A 34 0.25 2.34 -5.80
CA VAL A 34 -0.86 1.59 -5.22
C VAL A 34 -2.08 2.50 -5.14
N THR A 35 -3.15 2.15 -5.87
CA THR A 35 -4.40 2.91 -5.93
C THR A 35 -5.52 2.13 -5.25
N PHE A 36 -6.24 2.78 -4.35
CA PHE A 36 -7.38 2.22 -3.62
C PHE A 36 -8.38 3.30 -3.21
N GLY A 37 -9.60 2.88 -2.85
CA GLY A 37 -10.69 3.75 -2.40
C GLY A 37 -11.69 4.04 -3.51
N ASP A 38 -12.97 3.83 -3.20
CA ASP A 38 -14.08 3.99 -4.14
C ASP A 38 -15.29 4.71 -3.50
N ALA A 39 -15.14 5.21 -2.27
CA ALA A 39 -16.21 5.81 -1.45
C ALA A 39 -17.49 4.94 -1.22
N ALA A 40 -17.65 3.83 -1.93
CA ALA A 40 -18.78 2.90 -1.88
C ALA A 40 -18.50 1.63 -1.06
N LEU A 41 -17.22 1.29 -0.85
CA LEU A 41 -16.76 0.08 -0.17
C LEU A 41 -16.22 0.40 1.24
N THR A 42 -16.60 -0.42 2.23
CA THR A 42 -16.08 -0.34 3.61
C THR A 42 -14.77 -1.07 3.74
N TYR A 43 -13.78 -0.48 4.41
CA TYR A 43 -12.50 -1.13 4.63
C TYR A 43 -12.63 -2.30 5.61
N ALA A 44 -11.94 -3.41 5.31
CA ALA A 44 -11.89 -4.54 6.21
C ALA A 44 -11.20 -4.16 7.53
N THR A 45 -11.57 -4.83 8.62
CA THR A 45 -10.97 -4.59 9.94
C THR A 45 -9.44 -4.65 9.88
N GLY A 46 -8.79 -3.59 10.34
CA GLY A 46 -7.32 -3.48 10.41
C GLY A 46 -6.62 -3.05 9.12
N GLY A 47 -7.33 -2.47 8.15
CA GLY A 47 -6.73 -1.72 7.04
C GLY A 47 -7.01 -2.27 5.64
N VAL A 48 -6.37 -1.66 4.64
CA VAL A 48 -6.50 -2.01 3.22
C VAL A 48 -5.75 -3.31 2.93
N PRO A 49 -6.41 -4.41 2.54
CA PRO A 49 -5.72 -5.64 2.15
C PRO A 49 -4.89 -5.40 0.90
N MET A 50 -3.60 -5.73 0.95
CA MET A 50 -2.73 -5.59 -0.22
C MET A 50 -2.81 -6.81 -1.14
N PRO A 51 -2.58 -6.64 -2.45
CA PRO A 51 -2.46 -7.75 -3.38
C PRO A 51 -1.32 -8.70 -3.00
N ALA A 52 -1.32 -9.88 -3.63
CA ALA A 52 -0.24 -10.84 -3.47
C ALA A 52 1.11 -10.23 -3.93
N ILE A 53 2.20 -10.65 -3.30
CA ILE A 53 3.58 -10.12 -3.54
C ILE A 53 3.99 -10.14 -5.02
N GLY A 54 3.48 -11.09 -5.80
CA GLY A 54 3.71 -11.17 -7.25
C GLY A 54 3.19 -9.97 -8.03
N SER A 55 2.19 -9.26 -7.50
CA SER A 55 1.66 -8.01 -8.09
C SER A 55 2.69 -6.87 -8.04
N PHE A 56 3.70 -6.98 -7.18
CA PHE A 56 4.79 -6.03 -7.04
C PHE A 56 6.07 -6.48 -7.76
N GLY A 57 6.05 -7.65 -8.43
CA GLY A 57 7.19 -8.21 -9.15
C GLY A 57 8.15 -9.05 -8.31
N PHE A 58 7.77 -9.43 -7.08
CA PHE A 58 8.57 -10.27 -6.18
C PHE A 58 8.08 -11.73 -6.16
N GLN A 59 8.98 -12.67 -5.87
CA GLN A 59 8.67 -14.11 -5.94
C GLN A 59 8.61 -14.79 -4.57
N LYS A 60 9.28 -14.23 -3.55
CA LYS A 60 9.41 -14.84 -2.22
C LYS A 60 8.94 -13.94 -1.09
N ASP A 61 9.42 -12.70 -1.08
CA ASP A 61 9.34 -11.85 0.11
C ASP A 61 9.30 -10.35 -0.23
N ILE A 62 8.69 -9.57 0.66
CA ILE A 62 8.82 -8.11 0.73
C ILE A 62 9.56 -7.77 2.03
N THR A 63 10.84 -7.46 1.91
CA THR A 63 11.71 -7.12 3.04
C THR A 63 11.63 -5.63 3.40
N LEU A 64 11.17 -4.79 2.48
CA LEU A 64 11.07 -3.34 2.65
C LEU A 64 9.79 -2.81 1.98
N PHE A 65 9.01 -1.99 2.70
CA PHE A 65 7.85 -1.29 2.13
C PHE A 65 7.81 0.14 2.66
N LEU A 66 8.24 1.09 1.83
CA LEU A 66 8.25 2.51 2.15
C LEU A 66 7.14 3.23 1.39
N ILE A 67 6.28 3.92 2.12
CA ILE A 67 5.16 4.68 1.55
C ILE A 67 5.51 6.16 1.56
N GLN A 68 5.48 6.80 0.40
CA GLN A 68 5.52 8.26 0.32
C GLN A 68 4.17 8.80 0.81
N GLN A 69 4.21 9.50 1.95
CA GLN A 69 3.01 10.06 2.54
C GLN A 69 2.45 11.18 1.65
N PRO A 70 1.16 11.16 1.31
CA PRO A 70 0.53 12.22 0.54
C PRO A 70 0.38 13.47 1.40
N ASN A 71 0.82 14.62 0.88
CA ASN A 71 0.87 15.86 1.66
C ASN A 71 -0.50 16.49 1.99
N ALA A 72 -1.59 16.02 1.39
CA ALA A 72 -2.85 16.78 1.31
C ALA A 72 -4.05 16.16 2.03
N ASN A 73 -3.94 14.95 2.58
CA ASN A 73 -5.12 14.20 3.05
C ASN A 73 -5.19 13.99 4.56
N ASN A 74 -4.24 14.53 5.33
CA ASN A 74 -4.13 14.35 6.79
C ASN A 74 -4.17 12.86 7.22
N TYR A 75 -3.74 11.95 6.35
CA TYR A 75 -3.64 10.53 6.65
C TYR A 75 -2.19 10.08 6.57
N HIS A 76 -1.81 9.22 7.51
CA HIS A 76 -0.54 8.51 7.50
C HIS A 76 -0.77 7.04 7.22
N TYR A 77 -0.02 6.51 6.27
CA TYR A 77 -0.13 5.13 5.81
C TYR A 77 1.06 4.33 6.31
N ARG A 78 0.79 3.17 6.89
CA ARG A 78 1.82 2.22 7.33
C ARG A 78 1.52 0.84 6.81
N TYR A 79 2.56 0.15 6.36
CA TYR A 79 2.46 -1.24 5.95
C TYR A 79 2.55 -2.15 7.19
N ASP A 80 1.60 -3.06 7.32
CA ASP A 80 1.57 -4.18 8.26
C ASP A 80 2.01 -5.42 7.47
N ASP A 81 3.26 -5.82 7.68
CA ASP A 81 3.91 -6.96 7.06
C ASP A 81 3.32 -8.30 7.51
N THR A 82 2.88 -8.38 8.77
CA THR A 82 2.30 -9.58 9.37
C THR A 82 0.96 -9.94 8.73
N ASN A 83 0.15 -8.93 8.41
CA ASN A 83 -1.19 -9.12 7.85
C ASN A 83 -1.28 -8.82 6.35
N ASN A 84 -0.20 -8.35 5.73
CA ASN A 84 -0.16 -7.84 4.36
C ASN A 84 -1.26 -6.78 4.11
N LYS A 85 -1.27 -5.73 4.95
CA LYS A 85 -2.26 -4.64 4.89
C LYS A 85 -1.61 -3.27 4.96
N ILE A 86 -2.26 -2.25 4.38
CA ILE A 86 -1.96 -0.86 4.68
C ILE A 86 -2.92 -0.34 5.75
N LYS A 87 -2.37 0.04 6.90
CA LYS A 87 -3.10 0.74 7.95
C LYS A 87 -3.12 2.24 7.67
N ILE A 88 -4.26 2.86 7.94
CA ILE A 88 -4.50 4.28 7.72
C ILE A 88 -4.66 4.92 9.10
N TYR A 89 -3.90 5.98 9.37
CA TYR A 89 -3.97 6.76 10.59
C TYR A 89 -4.40 8.18 10.26
N ALA A 90 -5.46 8.67 10.89
CA ALA A 90 -5.86 10.06 10.78
C ALA A 90 -4.95 10.94 11.65
N ASP A 91 -4.50 12.06 11.10
CA ASP A 91 -3.74 13.09 11.80
C ASP A 91 -4.67 14.23 12.20
N THR A 92 -5.24 14.12 13.41
CA THR A 92 -6.03 15.18 14.04
C THR A 92 -5.29 15.79 15.23
N GLY A 93 -3.95 15.81 15.18
CA GLY A 93 -3.06 16.19 16.29
C GLY A 93 -2.47 15.02 17.08
N THR A 94 -3.07 13.83 16.96
CA THR A 94 -2.52 12.54 17.39
C THR A 94 -2.86 11.52 16.32
N LEU A 95 -1.93 10.63 15.97
CA LEU A 95 -2.18 9.56 15.01
C LEU A 95 -3.14 8.53 15.62
N ALA A 96 -4.37 8.47 15.10
CA ALA A 96 -5.37 7.49 15.47
C ALA A 96 -5.68 6.58 14.28
N GLU A 97 -5.73 5.27 14.48
CA GLU A 97 -6.10 4.32 13.42
C GLU A 97 -7.52 4.60 12.95
N LEU A 98 -7.71 4.69 11.63
CA LEU A 98 -9.00 5.01 11.03
C LEU A 98 -9.98 3.85 11.27
N ALA A 99 -11.17 4.18 11.76
CA ALA A 99 -12.21 3.18 12.02
C ALA A 99 -12.70 2.52 10.71
N ASN A 100 -13.11 1.25 10.83
CA ASN A 100 -13.39 0.34 9.72
C ASN A 100 -14.51 0.79 8.75
N ASP A 101 -15.33 1.75 9.15
CA ASP A 101 -16.48 2.21 8.35
C ASP A 101 -16.21 3.48 7.54
N THR A 102 -15.02 4.08 7.67
CA THR A 102 -14.67 5.29 6.91
C THR A 102 -13.97 4.90 5.63
N ALA A 103 -14.66 5.04 4.50
CA ALA A 103 -14.06 4.88 3.19
C ALA A 103 -13.35 6.18 2.78
N PRO A 104 -12.00 6.27 2.77
CA PRO A 104 -11.32 7.32 2.06
C PRO A 104 -11.77 7.39 0.59
N ALA A 105 -11.78 8.62 0.07
CA ALA A 105 -11.86 8.84 -1.36
C ALA A 105 -10.71 8.14 -2.07
N ALA A 106 -10.90 7.85 -3.36
CA ALA A 106 -9.87 7.23 -4.20
C ALA A 106 -8.52 7.96 -4.06
N ILE A 107 -7.48 7.20 -3.73
CA ILE A 107 -6.13 7.70 -3.52
C ILE A 107 -5.10 6.81 -4.19
N SER A 108 -4.03 7.43 -4.66
CA SER A 108 -2.84 6.75 -5.18
C SER A 108 -1.63 7.06 -4.31
N LEU A 109 -0.97 6.02 -3.82
CA LEU A 109 0.25 6.10 -3.03
C LEU A 109 1.43 5.64 -3.87
N GLN A 110 2.53 6.39 -3.81
CA GLN A 110 3.80 5.91 -4.35
C GLN A 110 4.55 5.15 -3.27
N CYS A 111 4.99 3.94 -3.61
CA CYS A 111 5.65 3.03 -2.69
C CYS A 111 7.00 2.59 -3.28
N LEU A 112 8.06 2.67 -2.48
CA LEU A 112 9.31 1.97 -2.76
C LEU A 112 9.31 0.65 -2.01
N ILE A 113 9.40 -0.44 -2.75
CA ILE A 113 9.27 -1.79 -2.23
C ILE A 113 10.55 -2.55 -2.54
N GLY A 114 11.08 -3.27 -1.57
CA GLY A 114 12.27 -4.10 -1.72
C GLY A 114 11.97 -5.54 -1.34
N GLY A 115 12.51 -6.47 -2.11
CA GLY A 115 12.23 -7.89 -1.93
C GLY A 115 13.08 -8.80 -2.82
N GLU A 116 12.72 -10.09 -2.79
CA GLU A 116 13.28 -11.17 -3.60
C GLU A 116 12.19 -11.98 -4.30
#